data_AF-A0AAV8EJF7-F1
#
_entry.id   AF-A0AAV8EJF7-F1
#
_cell.length_a   1.000
_cell.length_b   1.000
_cell.length_c   1.000
_cell.angle_alpha   90.00
_cell.angle_beta   90.00
_cell.angle_gamma   90.00
#
_symmetry.space_group_name_H-M   'P 1'
#
loop_
_entity.id
_entity.type
_entity.pdbx_description
1 polymer ?
#
loop_
_entity_poly.entity_id
_entity_poly.type
_entity_poly.pdbx_seq_one_letter_code
_entity_poly.pdbx_strand_id
1 'polypeptide(L)'
;MTFPNGPTLTQREDRLIFIAAKNGQFSIKAAYQLLLRNSAHNSHGNIPKNICRMIWHAKGVLPRARVFLWRAVKEALPVDALFSTRLARRPHGCSICGAIQENAAHVIFKCPKAQQVWFSSDFGLRTDSLPDSVQDIIAYLLNRLDEQQLGRMIAIMWQIWKDRCKECFEGKKYWPPNTLAAANAILFNIQAAEMHFSTPQKVVQELPPKTSSLCWVDASWLHSGTNGTGMAMLLFQSDKLLQYWIATGTATSPFHAELLAFEKAIQISIDLNVIDCTFKTYCLELKRVMNDETNVSQVEWQVYHEAVNVKLLWDGGKKGRNWNCTHVGREANVLADKMAKYARSTGIEYVGYSFPAFMDM
;
A
#
# COMPACT_ATOMS: atom_id res chain seq x y z
N MET A 1 -13.86 70.37 25.53
CA MET A 1 -15.05 70.13 24.68
C MET A 1 -15.54 68.72 24.93
N THR A 2 -16.68 68.56 25.58
CA THR A 2 -17.31 67.26 25.84
C THR A 2 -18.35 67.00 24.76
N PHE A 3 -18.15 65.95 23.95
CA PHE A 3 -19.16 65.50 23.00
C PHE A 3 -20.31 64.83 23.78
N PRO A 4 -21.58 65.25 23.63
CA PRO A 4 -22.67 64.85 24.53
C PRO A 4 -22.97 63.35 24.54
N ASN A 5 -22.55 62.61 23.52
CA ASN A 5 -22.74 61.16 23.36
C ASN A 5 -21.50 60.47 22.77
N GLY A 6 -20.30 61.04 22.95
CA GLY A 6 -19.04 60.46 22.46
C GLY A 6 -18.39 59.54 23.50
N PRO A 7 -17.57 58.57 23.08
CA PRO A 7 -16.84 57.71 24.03
C PRO A 7 -15.99 58.57 24.97
N THR A 8 -16.17 58.39 26.28
CA THR A 8 -15.42 59.09 27.31
C THR A 8 -13.97 58.60 27.30
N LEU A 9 -13.02 59.48 26.96
CA LEU A 9 -11.59 59.16 27.04
C LEU A 9 -11.21 58.98 28.50
N THR A 10 -10.97 57.75 28.92
CA THR A 10 -10.47 57.42 30.26
C THR A 10 -8.95 57.60 30.31
N GLN A 11 -8.36 57.95 31.45
CA GLN A 11 -6.90 57.99 31.69
C GLN A 11 -6.22 56.59 31.65
N ARG A 12 -6.91 55.56 31.13
CA ARG A 12 -6.35 54.22 30.99
C ARG A 12 -5.44 54.20 29.77
N GLU A 13 -4.28 53.57 29.92
CA GLU A 13 -3.37 53.32 28.80
C GLU A 13 -4.07 52.55 27.68
N ASP A 14 -3.73 52.92 26.43
CA ASP A 14 -4.22 52.24 25.23
C ASP A 14 -3.80 50.76 25.26
N ARG A 15 -4.72 49.88 24.82
CA ARG A 15 -4.48 48.44 24.76
C ARG A 15 -4.89 47.90 23.41
N LEU A 16 -4.06 47.02 22.85
CA LEU A 16 -4.41 46.24 21.68
C LEU A 16 -5.53 45.26 22.04
N ILE A 17 -6.68 45.38 21.36
CA ILE A 17 -7.80 44.46 21.50
C ILE A 17 -7.98 43.65 20.22
N PHE A 18 -8.13 42.33 20.36
CA PHE A 18 -8.54 41.48 19.26
C PHE A 18 -10.06 41.54 19.13
N ILE A 19 -10.55 42.28 18.13
CA ILE A 19 -11.97 42.60 17.90
C ILE A 19 -12.85 41.35 17.84
N ALA A 20 -12.30 40.21 17.42
CA ALA A 20 -13.05 38.95 17.32
C ALA A 20 -13.27 38.23 18.67
N ALA A 21 -12.53 38.60 19.72
CA ALA A 21 -12.62 37.98 21.03
C ALA A 21 -13.48 38.82 21.99
N LYS A 22 -14.43 38.19 22.68
CA LYS A 22 -15.36 38.87 23.62
C LYS A 22 -14.65 39.56 24.78
N ASN A 23 -13.47 39.08 25.18
CA ASN A 23 -12.64 39.66 26.24
C ASN A 23 -11.50 40.53 25.69
N GLY A 24 -11.46 40.79 24.37
CA GLY A 24 -10.42 41.55 23.71
C GLY A 24 -9.04 40.88 23.66
N GLN A 25 -8.87 39.69 24.25
CA GLN A 25 -7.59 39.00 24.25
C GLN A 25 -7.43 38.12 23.00
N PHE A 26 -6.27 38.19 22.37
CA PHE A 26 -5.94 37.30 21.27
C PHE A 26 -5.86 35.85 21.75
N SER A 27 -6.51 34.94 21.02
CA SER A 27 -6.32 33.50 21.18
C SER A 27 -6.39 32.83 19.82
N ILE A 28 -5.65 31.73 19.66
CA ILE A 28 -5.68 30.92 18.43
C ILE A 28 -7.12 30.48 18.11
N LYS A 29 -7.91 30.15 19.14
CA LYS A 29 -9.33 29.79 19.01
C LYS A 29 -10.18 30.92 18.43
N ALA A 30 -10.05 32.14 18.96
CA ALA A 30 -10.81 33.30 18.46
C ALA A 30 -10.39 33.67 17.04
N ALA A 31 -9.09 33.63 16.75
CA ALA A 31 -8.56 33.88 15.41
C ALA A 31 -9.07 32.84 14.40
N TYR A 32 -9.03 31.56 14.76
CA TYR A 32 -9.55 30.48 13.93
C TYR A 32 -11.07 30.60 13.69
N GLN A 33 -11.84 30.98 14.71
CA GLN A 33 -13.28 31.23 14.55
C GLN A 33 -13.58 32.43 13.65
N LEU A 34 -12.79 33.50 13.71
CA LEU A 34 -12.91 34.62 12.78
C LEU A 34 -12.62 34.18 11.33
N LEU A 35 -11.54 33.42 11.12
CA LEU A 35 -11.20 32.86 9.81
C LEU A 35 -12.31 31.96 9.27
N LEU A 36 -12.90 31.10 10.11
CA LEU A 36 -14.03 30.25 9.73
C LEU A 36 -15.28 31.05 9.36
N ARG A 37 -15.61 32.11 10.12
CA ARG A 37 -16.76 32.99 9.82
C ARG A 37 -16.57 33.74 8.51
N ASN A 38 -15.36 34.25 8.27
CA ASN A 38 -15.02 34.91 7.00
C ASN A 38 -15.01 33.91 5.83
N SER A 39 -14.67 32.64 6.09
CA SER A 39 -14.73 31.56 5.10
C SER A 39 -16.16 31.10 4.80
N ALA A 40 -17.11 31.26 5.73
CA ALA A 40 -18.51 30.84 5.56
C ALA A 40 -19.28 31.71 4.54
N HIS A 41 -18.80 32.91 4.23
CA HIS A 41 -19.33 33.74 3.15
C HIS A 41 -18.82 33.34 1.75
N ASN A 42 -17.85 32.43 1.66
CA ASN A 42 -17.47 31.78 0.41
C ASN A 42 -18.22 30.45 0.32
N SER A 43 -19.49 30.50 -0.09
CA SER A 43 -20.40 29.36 -0.29
C SER A 43 -19.96 28.36 -1.37
N HIS A 44 -18.80 28.57 -2.00
CA HIS A 44 -18.17 27.60 -2.89
C HIS A 44 -17.40 26.55 -2.08
N GLY A 45 -18.00 25.37 -1.91
CA GLY A 45 -17.24 24.16 -1.55
C GLY A 45 -17.55 23.49 -0.23
N ASN A 46 -18.73 23.67 0.38
CA ASN A 46 -19.13 22.79 1.48
C ASN A 46 -19.45 21.38 0.94
N ILE A 47 -18.59 20.42 1.26
CA ILE A 47 -18.81 19.02 0.90
C ILE A 47 -20.04 18.51 1.69
N PRO A 48 -21.05 17.95 1.02
CA PRO A 48 -22.17 17.30 1.69
C PRO A 48 -21.71 16.29 2.76
N LYS A 49 -22.38 16.27 3.92
CA LYS A 49 -21.98 15.43 5.07
C LYS A 49 -21.88 13.94 4.72
N ASN A 50 -22.79 13.45 3.87
CA ASN A 50 -22.78 12.07 3.36
C ASN A 50 -21.53 11.78 2.52
N ILE A 51 -21.14 12.68 1.62
CA ILE A 51 -19.92 12.54 0.81
C ILE A 51 -18.68 12.59 1.69
N CYS A 52 -18.63 13.53 2.65
CA CYS A 52 -17.53 13.62 3.59
C CYS A 52 -17.39 12.33 4.42
N ARG A 53 -18.50 11.81 4.96
CA ARG A 53 -18.51 10.54 5.70
C ARG A 53 -18.02 9.40 4.81
N MET A 54 -18.52 9.32 3.58
CA MET A 54 -18.09 8.30 2.63
C MET A 54 -16.57 8.33 2.40
N ILE A 55 -16.00 9.50 2.11
CA ILE A 55 -14.56 9.63 1.81
C ILE A 55 -13.71 9.10 2.97
N TRP A 56 -14.08 9.43 4.21
CA TRP A 56 -13.29 9.08 5.38
C TRP A 56 -13.54 7.67 5.91
N HIS A 57 -14.74 7.11 5.68
CA HIS A 57 -15.15 5.82 6.23
C HIS A 57 -15.26 4.69 5.20
N ALA A 58 -15.02 4.93 3.90
CA ALA A 58 -14.95 3.86 2.91
C ALA A 58 -13.87 2.82 3.29
N LYS A 59 -14.27 1.55 3.34
CA LYS A 59 -13.36 0.40 3.54
C LYS A 59 -12.57 0.09 2.28
N GLY A 60 -11.43 -0.59 2.41
CA GLY A 60 -10.64 -0.96 1.24
C GLY A 60 -9.95 0.22 0.54
N VAL A 61 -9.78 1.38 1.22
CA VAL A 61 -9.22 2.61 0.63
C VAL A 61 -7.97 3.08 1.37
N LEU A 62 -6.89 3.38 0.64
CA LEU A 62 -5.66 3.92 1.21
C LEU A 62 -5.87 5.33 1.80
N PRO A 63 -5.22 5.69 2.94
CA PRO A 63 -5.31 7.03 3.51
C PRO A 63 -4.98 8.15 2.51
N ARG A 64 -3.95 7.96 1.66
CA ARG A 64 -3.59 8.93 0.61
C ARG A 64 -4.67 9.07 -0.46
N ALA A 65 -5.37 7.99 -0.81
CA ALA A 65 -6.48 8.02 -1.76
C ALA A 65 -7.69 8.78 -1.19
N ARG A 66 -7.94 8.70 0.13
CA ARG A 66 -8.97 9.52 0.81
C ARG A 66 -8.67 11.01 0.71
N VAL A 67 -7.43 11.40 1.00
CA VAL A 67 -6.99 12.81 0.90
C VAL A 67 -7.10 13.31 -0.53
N PHE A 68 -6.69 12.49 -1.51
CA PHE A 68 -6.87 12.80 -2.92
C PHE A 68 -8.35 13.03 -3.28
N LEU A 69 -9.24 12.12 -2.91
CA LEU A 69 -10.66 12.21 -3.22
C LEU A 69 -11.29 13.45 -2.58
N TRP A 70 -10.93 13.74 -1.32
CA TRP A 70 -11.34 14.96 -0.65
C TRP A 70 -10.89 16.22 -1.40
N ARG A 71 -9.63 16.26 -1.87
CA ARG A 71 -9.14 17.36 -2.71
C ARG A 71 -9.87 17.46 -4.04
N ALA A 72 -10.18 16.32 -4.67
CA ALA A 72 -10.92 16.27 -5.93
C ALA A 72 -12.32 16.87 -5.78
N VAL A 73 -13.05 16.48 -4.73
CA VAL A 73 -14.40 17.01 -4.42
C VAL A 73 -14.37 18.50 -4.08
N LYS A 74 -13.26 19.00 -3.50
CA LYS A 74 -13.04 20.43 -3.23
C LYS A 74 -12.54 21.24 -4.43
N GLU A 75 -12.39 20.62 -5.61
CA GLU A 75 -11.73 21.22 -6.77
C GLU A 75 -10.34 21.80 -6.41
N ALA A 76 -9.64 21.12 -5.51
CA ALA A 76 -8.34 21.53 -4.96
C ALA A 76 -7.18 20.68 -5.51
N LEU A 77 -7.41 19.91 -6.58
CA LEU A 77 -6.35 19.22 -7.29
C LEU A 77 -5.52 20.21 -8.11
N PRO A 78 -4.20 20.01 -8.25
CA PRO A 78 -3.32 20.85 -9.06
C PRO A 78 -3.55 20.56 -10.56
N VAL A 79 -4.71 20.97 -11.06
CA VAL A 79 -5.12 20.93 -12.47
C VAL A 79 -5.10 22.34 -13.05
N ASP A 80 -5.08 22.45 -14.38
CA ASP A 80 -4.92 23.73 -15.08
C ASP A 80 -5.97 24.78 -14.66
N ALA A 81 -7.24 24.38 -14.44
CA ALA A 81 -8.26 25.29 -13.94
C ALA A 81 -7.91 25.94 -12.60
N LEU A 82 -7.33 25.16 -11.66
CA LEU A 82 -6.93 25.68 -10.35
C LEU A 82 -5.69 26.59 -10.47
N PHE A 83 -4.70 26.19 -11.27
CA PHE A 83 -3.50 26.99 -11.49
C PHE A 83 -3.82 28.31 -12.19
N SER A 84 -4.63 28.28 -13.23
CA SER A 84 -5.06 29.46 -14.00
C SER A 84 -5.79 30.46 -13.12
N THR A 85 -6.69 29.97 -12.25
CA THR A 85 -7.44 30.81 -11.32
C THR A 85 -6.54 31.41 -10.24
N ARG A 86 -5.65 30.61 -9.62
CA ARG A 86 -4.79 31.07 -8.52
C ARG A 86 -3.63 31.95 -8.96
N LEU A 87 -3.10 31.72 -10.16
CA LEU A 87 -1.97 32.47 -10.71
C LEU A 87 -2.40 33.58 -11.68
N ALA A 88 -3.71 33.76 -11.89
CA ALA A 88 -4.29 34.71 -12.85
C ALA A 88 -3.67 34.56 -14.27
N ARG A 89 -3.56 33.31 -14.74
CA ARG A 89 -3.00 32.97 -16.06
C ARG A 89 -4.08 32.43 -16.99
N ARG A 90 -3.83 32.50 -18.30
CA ARG A 90 -4.71 31.86 -19.29
C ARG A 90 -4.61 30.33 -19.16
N PRO A 91 -5.74 29.61 -19.22
CA PRO A 91 -5.73 28.15 -19.18
C PRO A 91 -4.99 27.58 -20.37
N HIS A 92 -4.11 26.63 -20.09
CA HIS A 92 -3.39 25.85 -21.09
C HIS A 92 -4.16 24.59 -21.51
N GLY A 93 -5.19 24.21 -20.76
CA GLY A 93 -5.96 23.00 -20.99
C GLY A 93 -5.25 21.73 -20.53
N CYS A 94 -5.81 20.58 -20.91
CA CYS A 94 -5.31 19.27 -20.54
C CYS A 94 -4.06 18.92 -21.35
N SER A 95 -2.93 18.75 -20.67
CA SER A 95 -1.65 18.39 -21.30
C SER A 95 -1.63 16.99 -21.93
N ILE A 96 -2.61 16.14 -21.61
CA ILE A 96 -2.69 14.76 -22.11
C ILE A 96 -3.52 14.67 -23.39
N CYS A 97 -4.70 15.31 -23.42
CA CYS A 97 -5.63 15.18 -24.54
C CYS A 97 -5.82 16.47 -25.35
N GLY A 98 -5.23 17.58 -24.93
CA GLY A 98 -5.35 18.88 -25.59
C GLY A 98 -6.68 19.59 -25.38
N ALA A 99 -7.56 19.09 -24.50
CA ALA A 99 -8.84 19.74 -24.22
C ALA A 99 -8.63 21.12 -23.59
N ILE A 100 -9.40 22.12 -24.04
CA ILE A 100 -9.26 23.53 -23.61
C ILE A 100 -9.60 23.71 -22.11
N GLN A 101 -10.54 22.91 -21.59
CA GLN A 101 -10.94 22.96 -20.19
C GLN A 101 -10.45 21.71 -19.46
N GLU A 102 -9.63 21.91 -18.42
CA GLU A 102 -9.17 20.85 -17.52
C GLU A 102 -9.52 21.19 -16.06
N ASN A 103 -10.52 20.49 -15.53
CA ASN A 103 -10.87 20.47 -14.10
C ASN A 103 -10.69 19.05 -13.52
N ALA A 104 -10.98 18.87 -12.22
CA ALA A 104 -10.82 17.56 -11.59
C ALA A 104 -11.71 16.48 -12.23
N ALA A 105 -12.95 16.84 -12.61
CA ALA A 105 -13.87 15.92 -13.28
C ALA A 105 -13.36 15.50 -14.67
N HIS A 106 -12.79 16.43 -15.43
CA HIS A 106 -12.14 16.12 -16.71
C HIS A 106 -11.02 15.11 -16.52
N VAL A 107 -10.08 15.41 -15.62
CA VAL A 107 -8.93 14.54 -15.38
C VAL A 107 -9.34 13.13 -14.97
N ILE A 108 -10.34 13.00 -14.11
CA ILE A 108 -10.71 11.71 -13.52
C ILE A 108 -11.71 10.93 -14.39
N PHE A 109 -12.61 11.61 -15.10
CA PHE A 109 -13.73 10.95 -15.80
C PHE A 109 -13.83 11.27 -17.30
N LYS A 110 -13.51 12.49 -17.74
CA LYS A 110 -13.82 12.92 -19.13
C LYS A 110 -12.62 12.96 -20.08
N CYS A 111 -11.39 12.89 -19.57
CA CYS A 111 -10.20 12.79 -20.40
C CYS A 111 -10.26 11.48 -21.20
N PRO A 112 -10.06 11.45 -22.53
CA PRO A 112 -10.23 10.25 -23.37
C PRO A 112 -9.51 9.01 -22.82
N LYS A 113 -8.32 9.20 -22.27
CA LYS A 113 -7.54 8.16 -21.59
C LYS A 113 -8.25 7.61 -20.33
N ALA A 114 -8.81 8.49 -19.50
CA ALA A 114 -9.61 8.09 -18.35
C ALA A 114 -10.92 7.41 -18.77
N GLN A 115 -11.57 7.87 -19.85
CA GLN A 115 -12.77 7.23 -20.38
C GLN A 115 -12.51 5.78 -20.80
N GLN A 116 -11.38 5.51 -21.46
CA GLN A 116 -10.96 4.15 -21.80
C GLN A 116 -10.79 3.27 -20.55
N VAL A 117 -10.18 3.79 -19.48
CA VAL A 117 -10.07 3.05 -18.20
C VAL A 117 -11.46 2.72 -17.63
N TRP A 118 -12.36 3.71 -17.58
CA TRP A 118 -13.71 3.49 -17.06
C TRP A 118 -14.52 2.50 -17.90
N PHE A 119 -14.42 2.60 -19.22
CA PHE A 119 -15.10 1.70 -20.15
C PHE A 119 -14.56 0.26 -20.06
N SER A 120 -13.24 0.09 -19.89
CA SER A 120 -12.60 -1.22 -19.74
C SER A 120 -12.66 -1.79 -18.31
N SER A 121 -13.10 -0.99 -17.33
CA SER A 121 -13.29 -1.47 -15.97
C SER A 121 -14.56 -2.31 -15.83
N ASP A 122 -14.69 -3.03 -14.72
CA ASP A 122 -15.90 -3.79 -14.40
C ASP A 122 -17.17 -2.92 -14.31
N PHE A 123 -17.03 -1.60 -14.22
CA PHE A 123 -18.16 -0.67 -14.25
C PHE A 123 -18.71 -0.44 -15.66
N GLY A 124 -17.94 -0.72 -16.72
CA GLY A 124 -18.34 -0.45 -18.11
C GLY A 124 -18.81 0.98 -18.35
N LEU A 125 -18.28 1.94 -17.56
CA LEU A 125 -18.90 3.25 -17.38
C LEU A 125 -18.61 4.14 -18.59
N ARG A 126 -19.69 4.55 -19.27
CA ARG A 126 -19.62 5.64 -20.26
C ARG A 126 -19.72 6.97 -19.53
N THR A 127 -18.65 7.75 -19.55
CA THR A 127 -18.53 8.96 -18.72
C THR A 127 -18.98 10.23 -19.43
N ASP A 128 -19.36 10.16 -20.71
CA ASP A 128 -19.70 11.32 -21.55
C ASP A 128 -20.88 12.13 -20.98
N SER A 129 -21.87 11.44 -20.43
CA SER A 129 -23.09 12.06 -19.87
C SER A 129 -22.99 12.39 -18.38
N LEU A 130 -21.81 12.22 -17.77
CA LEU A 130 -21.63 12.51 -16.35
C LEU A 130 -21.58 14.03 -16.09
N PRO A 131 -21.99 14.48 -14.88
CA PRO A 131 -21.85 15.87 -14.46
C PRO A 131 -20.41 16.42 -14.58
N ASP A 132 -20.26 17.74 -14.54
CA ASP A 132 -18.96 18.41 -14.69
C ASP A 132 -18.15 18.58 -13.39
N SER A 133 -18.70 18.17 -12.24
CA SER A 133 -18.02 18.23 -10.95
C SER A 133 -17.81 16.84 -10.37
N VAL A 134 -16.66 16.61 -9.72
CA VAL A 134 -16.38 15.33 -9.05
C VAL A 134 -17.41 15.06 -7.95
N GLN A 135 -17.86 16.12 -7.27
CA GLN A 135 -18.86 16.02 -6.21
C GLN A 135 -20.19 15.45 -6.74
N ASP A 136 -20.69 15.97 -7.86
CA ASP A 136 -21.98 15.57 -8.42
C ASP A 136 -21.92 14.18 -9.05
N ILE A 137 -20.79 13.84 -9.68
CA ILE A 137 -20.53 12.47 -10.17
C ILE A 137 -20.58 11.48 -8.99
N ILE A 138 -19.86 11.78 -7.91
CA ILE A 138 -19.86 10.93 -6.71
C ILE A 138 -21.27 10.86 -6.12
N ALA A 139 -21.99 11.98 -5.99
CA ALA A 139 -23.35 12.00 -5.48
C ALA A 139 -24.30 11.12 -6.31
N TYR A 140 -24.15 11.15 -7.64
CA TYR A 140 -24.90 10.32 -8.57
C TYR A 140 -24.60 8.82 -8.42
N LEU A 141 -23.33 8.47 -8.21
CA LEU A 141 -22.88 7.08 -8.10
C LEU A 141 -23.08 6.48 -6.70
N LEU A 142 -23.06 7.29 -5.64
CA LEU A 142 -23.08 6.80 -4.26
C LEU A 142 -24.31 5.95 -3.90
N ASN A 143 -25.45 6.23 -4.50
CA ASN A 143 -26.68 5.47 -4.24
C ASN A 143 -26.78 4.17 -5.07
N ARG A 144 -25.79 3.89 -5.91
CA ARG A 144 -25.82 2.77 -6.87
C ARG A 144 -24.72 1.74 -6.65
N LEU A 145 -23.77 2.04 -5.75
CA LEU A 145 -22.61 1.21 -5.52
C LEU A 145 -22.64 0.63 -4.10
N ASP A 146 -22.25 -0.64 -3.98
CA ASP A 146 -21.95 -1.24 -2.69
C ASP A 146 -20.58 -0.77 -2.13
N GLU A 147 -20.26 -1.19 -0.91
CA GLU A 147 -19.02 -0.79 -0.21
C GLU A 147 -17.75 -1.25 -0.93
N GLN A 148 -17.76 -2.44 -1.55
CA GLN A 148 -16.61 -2.98 -2.26
C GLN A 148 -16.41 -2.28 -3.62
N GLN A 149 -17.50 -2.05 -4.34
CA GLN A 149 -17.54 -1.28 -5.58
C GLN A 149 -17.09 0.16 -5.34
N LEU A 150 -17.50 0.77 -4.23
CA LEU A 150 -17.04 2.11 -3.84
C LEU A 150 -15.53 2.15 -3.63
N GLY A 151 -14.96 1.19 -2.88
CA GLY A 151 -13.51 1.08 -2.69
C GLY A 151 -12.78 0.93 -4.04
N ARG A 152 -13.30 0.11 -4.94
CA ARG A 152 -12.77 -0.09 -6.29
C ARG A 152 -12.82 1.17 -7.13
N MET A 153 -13.95 1.88 -7.13
CA MET A 153 -14.11 3.15 -7.82
C MET A 153 -13.04 4.15 -7.36
N ILE A 154 -12.84 4.28 -6.05
CA ILE A 154 -11.85 5.21 -5.48
C ILE A 154 -10.41 4.79 -5.87
N ALA A 155 -10.10 3.50 -5.87
CA ALA A 155 -8.80 3.00 -6.30
C ALA A 155 -8.51 3.32 -7.78
N ILE A 156 -9.51 3.16 -8.65
CA ILE A 156 -9.40 3.54 -10.08
C ILE A 156 -9.16 5.04 -10.22
N MET A 157 -9.99 5.88 -9.57
CA MET A 157 -9.82 7.34 -9.61
C MET A 157 -8.42 7.77 -9.17
N TRP A 158 -7.91 7.15 -8.10
CA TRP A 158 -6.57 7.44 -7.58
C TRP A 158 -5.47 6.99 -8.53
N GLN A 159 -5.62 5.83 -9.16
CA GLN A 159 -4.65 5.30 -10.09
C GLN A 159 -4.61 6.13 -11.39
N ILE A 160 -5.76 6.57 -11.90
CA ILE A 160 -5.85 7.51 -13.02
C ILE A 160 -5.06 8.78 -12.72
N TRP A 161 -5.26 9.37 -11.52
CA TRP A 161 -4.52 10.56 -11.11
C TRP A 161 -3.01 10.34 -11.05
N LYS A 162 -2.55 9.23 -10.47
CA LYS A 162 -1.12 8.90 -10.40
C LYS A 162 -0.50 8.75 -11.78
N ASP A 163 -1.16 8.02 -12.68
CA ASP A 163 -0.62 7.80 -14.02
C ASP A 163 -0.62 9.10 -14.83
N ARG A 164 -1.64 9.97 -14.66
CA ARG A 164 -1.63 11.34 -15.21
C ARG A 164 -0.42 12.14 -14.70
N CYS A 165 -0.15 12.10 -13.40
CA CYS A 165 1.01 12.81 -12.82
C CYS A 165 2.32 12.29 -13.42
N LYS A 166 2.51 10.97 -13.53
CA LYS A 166 3.69 10.37 -14.16
C LYS A 166 3.85 10.80 -15.61
N GLU A 167 2.75 10.85 -16.38
CA GLU A 167 2.84 11.29 -17.77
C GLU A 167 3.26 12.77 -17.87
N CYS A 168 2.69 13.63 -17.02
CA CYS A 168 2.94 15.07 -17.10
C CYS A 168 4.30 15.50 -16.52
N PHE A 169 4.81 14.80 -15.51
CA PHE A 169 6.05 15.18 -14.82
C PHE A 169 7.24 14.27 -15.15
N GLU A 170 7.00 13.03 -15.57
CA GLU A 170 8.05 12.05 -15.87
C GLU A 170 8.05 11.58 -17.34
N GLY A 171 7.09 12.03 -18.17
CA GLY A 171 6.97 11.63 -19.58
C GLY A 171 6.58 10.16 -19.79
N LYS A 172 6.22 9.43 -18.72
CA LYS A 172 5.83 8.00 -18.81
C LYS A 172 4.40 7.89 -19.32
N LYS A 173 4.24 7.30 -20.52
CA LYS A 173 2.92 7.17 -21.16
C LYS A 173 1.95 6.32 -20.33
N TYR A 174 0.76 6.86 -20.15
CA TYR A 174 -0.42 6.22 -19.58
C TYR A 174 -1.02 5.16 -20.51
N TRP A 175 -1.28 3.95 -20.01
CA TRP A 175 -1.92 2.84 -20.73
C TRP A 175 -3.05 2.20 -19.88
N PRO A 176 -4.34 2.37 -20.24
CA PRO A 176 -5.52 1.93 -19.48
C PRO A 176 -5.51 0.56 -18.74
N PRO A 177 -5.15 -0.60 -19.32
CA PRO A 177 -5.07 -1.88 -18.61
C PRO A 177 -4.03 -1.91 -17.53
N ASN A 178 -2.90 -1.20 -17.69
CA ASN A 178 -1.91 -1.11 -16.63
C ASN A 178 -2.47 -0.31 -15.45
N THR A 179 -3.27 0.74 -15.73
CA THR A 179 -3.99 1.49 -14.70
C THR A 179 -5.01 0.61 -13.98
N LEU A 180 -5.79 -0.21 -14.69
CA LEU A 180 -6.74 -1.15 -14.06
C LEU A 180 -6.05 -2.25 -13.26
N ALA A 181 -4.99 -2.87 -13.80
CA ALA A 181 -4.19 -3.86 -13.10
C ALA A 181 -3.59 -3.29 -11.81
N ALA A 182 -3.04 -2.07 -11.86
CA ALA A 182 -2.49 -1.40 -10.69
C ALA A 182 -3.57 -1.03 -9.66
N ALA A 183 -4.75 -0.60 -10.09
CA ALA A 183 -5.87 -0.33 -9.19
C ALA A 183 -6.35 -1.61 -8.48
N ASN A 184 -6.47 -2.71 -9.21
CA ASN A 184 -6.83 -4.02 -8.66
C ASN A 184 -5.76 -4.55 -7.70
N ALA A 185 -4.46 -4.36 -8.02
CA ALA A 185 -3.38 -4.73 -7.12
C ALA A 185 -3.43 -3.96 -5.79
N ILE A 186 -3.80 -2.66 -5.80
CA ILE A 186 -4.00 -1.87 -4.58
C ILE A 186 -5.11 -2.50 -3.73
N LEU A 187 -6.26 -2.82 -4.33
CA LEU A 187 -7.39 -3.40 -3.60
C LEU A 187 -7.06 -4.77 -3.03
N PHE A 188 -6.41 -5.63 -3.82
CA PHE A 188 -5.96 -6.93 -3.37
C PHE A 188 -5.00 -6.81 -2.18
N ASN A 189 -4.05 -5.88 -2.23
CA ASN A 189 -3.12 -5.64 -1.14
C ASN A 189 -3.81 -5.14 0.13
N ILE A 190 -4.83 -4.28 0.00
CA ILE A 190 -5.60 -3.80 1.14
C ILE A 190 -6.47 -4.91 1.73
N GLN A 191 -7.15 -5.69 0.89
CA GLN A 191 -7.94 -6.83 1.35
C GLN A 191 -7.06 -7.87 2.05
N ALA A 192 -5.89 -8.19 1.48
CA ALA A 192 -4.91 -9.03 2.13
C ALA A 192 -4.50 -8.44 3.49
N ALA A 193 -4.19 -7.14 3.56
CA ALA A 193 -3.87 -6.48 4.82
C ALA A 193 -5.04 -6.51 5.83
N GLU A 194 -6.28 -6.26 5.41
CA GLU A 194 -7.47 -6.29 6.27
C GLU A 194 -7.78 -7.70 6.79
N MET A 195 -7.55 -8.74 5.98
CA MET A 195 -7.57 -10.13 6.42
C MET A 195 -6.46 -10.41 7.46
N HIS A 196 -5.32 -9.74 7.39
CA HIS A 196 -4.26 -9.81 8.38
C HIS A 196 -4.49 -8.95 9.64
N PHE A 197 -5.35 -7.91 9.59
CA PHE A 197 -5.66 -7.02 10.73
C PHE A 197 -6.94 -7.39 11.50
N SER A 198 -7.72 -8.36 11.02
CA SER A 198 -8.96 -8.81 11.68
C SER A 198 -8.72 -9.71 12.91
N THR A 199 -7.46 -9.99 13.25
CA THR A 199 -7.04 -10.55 14.53
C THR A 199 -5.85 -9.73 15.04
N PRO A 200 -5.96 -9.00 16.16
CA PRO A 200 -4.79 -8.64 16.92
C PRO A 200 -4.30 -9.90 17.63
N GLN A 201 -3.73 -10.85 16.88
CA GLN A 201 -2.81 -11.77 17.51
C GLN A 201 -1.60 -10.91 17.87
N LYS A 202 -1.35 -10.76 19.17
CA LYS A 202 0.01 -10.54 19.66
C LYS A 202 0.85 -11.62 18.99
N VAL A 203 1.56 -11.26 17.92
CA VAL A 203 2.62 -12.10 17.38
C VAL A 203 3.68 -12.08 18.46
N VAL A 204 3.56 -13.02 19.41
CA VAL A 204 4.68 -13.40 20.25
C VAL A 204 5.60 -14.17 19.31
N GLN A 205 6.40 -13.41 18.57
CA GLN A 205 7.55 -13.98 17.90
C GLN A 205 8.40 -14.57 19.04
N GLU A 206 8.50 -15.90 19.09
CA GLU A 206 9.41 -16.55 20.02
C GLU A 206 10.80 -15.99 19.77
N LEU A 207 11.28 -15.16 20.71
CA LEU A 207 12.65 -14.68 20.71
C LEU A 207 13.53 -15.93 20.81
N PRO A 208 14.47 -16.18 19.87
CA PRO A 208 15.39 -17.29 20.00
C PRO A 208 16.13 -17.20 21.34
N PRO A 209 16.45 -18.34 21.99
CA PRO A 209 17.34 -18.31 23.14
C PRO A 209 18.63 -17.59 22.75
N LYS A 210 19.17 -16.78 23.67
CA LYS A 210 20.18 -15.70 23.48
C LYS A 210 21.49 -16.06 22.74
N THR A 211 21.65 -17.26 22.20
CA THR A 211 22.83 -17.74 21.46
C THR A 211 22.51 -18.47 20.15
N SER A 212 21.26 -18.81 19.84
CA SER A 212 20.89 -19.60 18.65
C SER A 212 20.43 -18.72 17.49
N SER A 213 20.71 -19.15 16.26
CA SER A 213 20.19 -18.49 15.05
C SER A 213 18.82 -19.05 14.68
N LEU A 214 18.00 -18.21 14.02
CA LEU A 214 16.66 -18.57 13.57
C LEU A 214 16.54 -18.22 12.09
N CYS A 215 16.26 -19.22 11.26
CA CYS A 215 16.14 -19.06 9.82
C CYS A 215 14.69 -19.30 9.39
N TRP A 216 14.00 -18.25 8.97
CA TRP A 216 12.64 -18.33 8.43
C TRP A 216 12.69 -18.57 6.93
N VAL A 217 11.95 -19.54 6.44
CA VAL A 217 11.91 -19.93 5.02
C VAL A 217 10.46 -19.97 4.55
N ASP A 218 10.20 -19.44 3.37
CA ASP A 218 8.89 -19.44 2.74
C ASP A 218 9.02 -19.28 1.22
N ALA A 219 8.08 -19.85 0.48
CA ALA A 219 7.90 -19.62 -0.94
C ALA A 219 6.42 -19.38 -1.29
N SER A 220 6.23 -18.54 -2.30
CA SER A 220 4.93 -18.18 -2.82
C SER A 220 4.81 -18.62 -4.27
N TRP A 221 3.96 -19.60 -4.54
CA TRP A 221 3.79 -20.20 -5.87
C TRP A 221 2.43 -19.91 -6.51
N LEU A 222 2.42 -19.68 -7.82
CA LEU A 222 1.25 -19.54 -8.69
C LEU A 222 1.41 -20.46 -9.91
N HIS A 223 0.35 -21.19 -10.26
CA HIS A 223 0.33 -22.16 -11.35
C HIS A 223 0.49 -21.54 -12.76
N SER A 224 0.31 -20.22 -12.91
CA SER A 224 0.33 -19.51 -14.20
C SER A 224 1.34 -18.35 -14.22
N GLY A 225 2.34 -18.43 -15.11
CA GLY A 225 3.29 -17.34 -15.42
C GLY A 225 4.76 -17.78 -15.49
N THR A 226 5.58 -17.06 -16.27
CA THR A 226 7.04 -17.28 -16.39
C THR A 226 7.82 -16.95 -15.11
N ASN A 227 7.20 -16.18 -14.19
CA ASN A 227 7.70 -15.82 -12.85
C ASN A 227 6.69 -16.22 -11.76
N GLY A 228 6.16 -17.45 -11.84
CA GLY A 228 5.09 -17.92 -10.94
C GLY A 228 5.53 -18.14 -9.49
N THR A 229 6.84 -18.12 -9.18
CA THR A 229 7.36 -18.47 -7.85
C THR A 229 8.21 -17.35 -7.29
N GLY A 230 7.95 -16.97 -6.05
CA GLY A 230 8.87 -16.17 -5.25
C GLY A 230 9.32 -16.96 -4.03
N MET A 231 10.56 -16.78 -3.61
CA MET A 231 11.19 -17.50 -2.51
C MET A 231 11.81 -16.49 -1.57
N ALA A 232 11.83 -16.81 -0.28
CA ALA A 232 12.40 -15.96 0.74
C ALA A 232 13.06 -16.77 1.85
N MET A 233 14.15 -16.20 2.36
CA MET A 233 14.83 -16.64 3.56
C MET A 233 15.21 -15.43 4.42
N LEU A 234 15.02 -15.52 5.73
CA LEU A 234 15.48 -14.53 6.70
C LEU A 234 16.20 -15.20 7.85
N LEU A 235 17.48 -14.89 8.01
CA LEU A 235 18.33 -15.39 9.07
C LEU A 235 18.50 -14.33 10.15
N PHE A 236 18.14 -14.68 11.37
CA PHE A 236 18.31 -13.86 12.56
C PHE A 236 19.28 -14.51 13.54
N GLN A 237 20.00 -13.69 14.29
CA GLN A 237 20.79 -14.12 15.45
C GLN A 237 20.58 -13.10 16.57
N SER A 238 20.18 -13.57 17.75
CA SER A 238 19.94 -12.71 18.92
C SER A 238 19.07 -11.49 18.60
N ASP A 239 17.95 -11.72 17.90
CA ASP A 239 16.97 -10.71 17.44
C ASP A 239 17.44 -9.71 16.38
N LYS A 240 18.67 -9.85 15.87
CA LYS A 240 19.16 -9.05 14.75
C LYS A 240 19.09 -9.83 13.45
N LEU A 241 18.57 -9.20 12.41
CA LEU A 241 18.66 -9.73 11.06
C LEU A 241 20.14 -9.79 10.67
N LEU A 242 20.65 -11.00 10.41
CA LEU A 242 21.98 -11.20 9.85
C LEU A 242 21.94 -11.02 8.34
N GLN A 243 21.01 -11.72 7.68
CA GLN A 243 20.88 -11.70 6.24
C GLN A 243 19.47 -12.10 5.84
N TYR A 244 19.00 -11.59 4.72
CA TYR A 244 17.85 -12.12 4.02
C TYR A 244 18.18 -12.33 2.55
N TRP A 245 17.46 -13.27 1.94
CA TRP A 245 17.50 -13.52 0.51
C TRP A 245 16.07 -13.61 -0.02
N ILE A 246 15.87 -13.04 -1.19
CA ILE A 246 14.65 -13.19 -1.97
C ILE A 246 14.99 -13.46 -3.42
N ALA A 247 14.21 -14.29 -4.09
CA ALA A 247 14.33 -14.50 -5.53
C ALA A 247 13.00 -14.85 -6.16
N THR A 248 12.90 -14.56 -7.46
CA THR A 248 11.89 -15.16 -8.33
C THR A 248 12.46 -16.42 -8.98
N GLY A 249 11.60 -17.38 -9.30
CA GLY A 249 12.02 -18.59 -10.00
C GLY A 249 10.85 -19.36 -10.60
N THR A 250 11.16 -20.57 -11.06
CA THR A 250 10.20 -21.50 -11.65
C THR A 250 10.17 -22.78 -10.84
N ALA A 251 9.09 -22.99 -10.10
CA ALA A 251 8.79 -24.24 -9.42
C ALA A 251 7.56 -24.91 -10.06
N THR A 252 7.53 -26.23 -10.04
CA THR A 252 6.46 -27.05 -10.65
C THR A 252 5.29 -27.31 -9.70
N SER A 253 5.51 -27.17 -8.39
CA SER A 253 4.49 -27.31 -7.35
C SER A 253 4.79 -26.37 -6.16
N PRO A 254 3.81 -26.15 -5.26
CA PRO A 254 4.07 -25.42 -4.02
C PRO A 254 5.19 -26.06 -3.18
N PHE A 255 5.24 -27.38 -3.10
CA PHE A 255 6.28 -28.09 -2.37
C PHE A 255 7.66 -27.93 -3.00
N HIS A 256 7.75 -27.94 -4.34
CA HIS A 256 8.99 -27.63 -5.05
C HIS A 256 9.50 -26.22 -4.70
N ALA A 257 8.61 -25.23 -4.65
CA ALA A 257 8.99 -23.86 -4.31
C ALA A 257 9.60 -23.76 -2.89
N GLU A 258 8.99 -24.46 -1.93
CA GLU A 258 9.49 -24.56 -0.55
C GLU A 258 10.87 -25.22 -0.47
N LEU A 259 11.08 -26.31 -1.23
CA LEU A 259 12.36 -27.01 -1.29
C LEU A 259 13.47 -26.09 -1.80
N LEU A 260 13.24 -25.33 -2.88
CA LEU A 260 14.23 -24.41 -3.43
C LEU A 260 14.56 -23.25 -2.46
N ALA A 261 13.54 -22.69 -1.79
CA ALA A 261 13.77 -21.67 -0.78
C ALA A 261 14.62 -22.21 0.40
N PHE A 262 14.36 -23.46 0.80
CA PHE A 262 15.08 -24.13 1.86
C PHE A 262 16.51 -24.52 1.47
N GLU A 263 16.72 -24.96 0.23
CA GLU A 263 18.05 -25.20 -0.33
C GLU A 263 18.94 -23.96 -0.19
N LYS A 264 18.40 -22.79 -0.56
CA LYS A 264 19.15 -21.54 -0.46
C LYS A 264 19.42 -21.13 0.98
N ALA A 265 18.46 -21.39 1.87
CA ALA A 265 18.63 -21.18 3.30
C ALA A 265 19.79 -22.00 3.87
N ILE A 266 19.94 -23.25 3.43
CA ILE A 266 21.07 -24.11 3.80
C ILE A 266 22.38 -23.53 3.29
N GLN A 267 22.47 -23.24 1.98
CA GLN A 267 23.69 -22.73 1.34
C GLN A 267 24.20 -21.48 2.08
N ILE A 268 23.33 -20.49 2.28
CA ILE A 268 23.70 -19.25 2.98
C ILE A 268 24.11 -19.52 4.43
N SER A 269 23.44 -20.45 5.12
CA SER A 269 23.81 -20.79 6.50
C SER A 269 25.18 -21.48 6.59
N ILE A 270 25.56 -22.26 5.56
CA ILE A 270 26.92 -22.83 5.43
C ILE A 270 27.92 -21.70 5.17
N ASP A 271 27.63 -20.81 4.22
CA ASP A 271 28.52 -19.72 3.81
C ASP A 271 28.81 -18.74 4.96
N LEU A 272 27.81 -18.47 5.80
CA LEU A 272 27.93 -17.65 7.01
C LEU A 272 28.48 -18.42 8.23
N ASN A 273 28.80 -19.70 8.06
CA ASN A 273 29.29 -20.59 9.11
C ASN A 273 28.40 -20.62 10.37
N VAL A 274 27.08 -20.68 10.17
CA VAL A 274 26.10 -20.70 11.28
C VAL A 274 26.14 -22.06 11.98
N ILE A 275 26.62 -22.09 13.22
CA ILE A 275 26.81 -23.34 13.98
C ILE A 275 25.50 -23.86 14.58
N ASP A 276 24.67 -22.98 15.14
CA ASP A 276 23.42 -23.33 15.82
C ASP A 276 22.25 -22.59 15.16
N CYS A 277 21.34 -23.33 14.53
CA CYS A 277 20.25 -22.74 13.76
C CYS A 277 18.97 -23.59 13.81
N THR A 278 17.84 -22.95 14.12
CA THR A 278 16.52 -23.53 13.88
C THR A 278 15.94 -22.96 12.60
N PHE A 279 15.67 -23.84 11.63
CA PHE A 279 14.96 -23.50 10.41
C PHE A 279 13.45 -23.64 10.64
N LYS A 280 12.71 -22.58 10.35
CA LYS A 280 11.25 -22.50 10.48
C LYS A 280 10.63 -22.45 9.09
N THR A 281 9.75 -23.42 8.79
CA THR A 281 9.00 -23.53 7.53
C THR A 281 7.52 -23.72 7.82
N TYR A 282 6.65 -23.26 6.92
CA TYR A 282 5.21 -23.58 6.97
C TYR A 282 4.87 -24.89 6.24
N CYS A 283 5.84 -25.50 5.57
CA CYS A 283 5.65 -26.75 4.84
C CYS A 283 5.88 -27.96 5.76
N LEU A 284 4.79 -28.59 6.18
CA LEU A 284 4.84 -29.77 7.05
C LEU A 284 5.58 -30.95 6.39
N GLU A 285 5.39 -31.13 5.09
CA GLU A 285 6.08 -32.17 4.31
C GLU A 285 7.59 -31.94 4.32
N LEU A 286 8.05 -30.71 4.08
CA LEU A 286 9.47 -30.36 4.13
C LEU A 286 10.08 -30.69 5.49
N LYS A 287 9.42 -30.28 6.58
CA LYS A 287 9.87 -30.61 7.93
C LYS A 287 9.96 -32.12 8.17
N ARG A 288 8.99 -32.90 7.68
CA ARG A 288 8.98 -34.36 7.83
C ARG A 288 10.15 -35.00 7.09
N VAL A 289 10.44 -34.55 5.87
CA VAL A 289 11.57 -35.05 5.08
C VAL A 289 12.91 -34.71 5.74
N MET A 290 13.10 -33.46 6.19
CA MET A 290 14.37 -33.02 6.76
C MET A 290 14.68 -33.67 8.11
N ASN A 291 13.66 -34.03 8.89
CA ASN A 291 13.78 -34.69 10.18
C ASN A 291 13.65 -36.23 10.11
N ASP A 292 13.71 -36.82 8.91
CA ASP A 292 13.62 -38.27 8.69
C ASP A 292 12.33 -38.93 9.20
N GLU A 293 11.25 -38.14 9.34
CA GLU A 293 9.90 -38.63 9.70
C GLU A 293 9.16 -39.20 8.49
N THR A 294 9.60 -38.86 7.29
CA THR A 294 9.06 -39.33 6.01
C THR A 294 10.22 -39.59 5.07
N ASN A 295 10.23 -40.73 4.41
CA ASN A 295 11.28 -41.06 3.46
C ASN A 295 11.14 -40.16 2.22
N VAL A 296 12.26 -39.66 1.70
CA VAL A 296 12.27 -38.84 0.47
C VAL A 296 11.61 -39.58 -0.70
N SER A 297 11.64 -40.92 -0.73
CA SER A 297 10.94 -41.72 -1.75
C SER A 297 9.42 -41.60 -1.75
N GLN A 298 8.83 -41.02 -0.69
CA GLN A 298 7.39 -40.83 -0.54
C GLN A 298 6.93 -39.44 -1.00
N VAL A 299 7.84 -38.56 -1.43
CA VAL A 299 7.48 -37.25 -2.01
C VAL A 299 6.96 -37.43 -3.44
N GLU A 300 6.27 -36.40 -3.96
CA GLU A 300 5.82 -36.37 -5.35
C GLU A 300 6.99 -36.64 -6.32
N TRP A 301 6.80 -37.58 -7.25
CA TRP A 301 7.86 -38.02 -8.15
C TRP A 301 8.43 -36.89 -9.02
N GLN A 302 7.61 -35.87 -9.32
CA GLN A 302 8.02 -34.69 -10.12
C GLN A 302 9.09 -33.83 -9.44
N VAL A 303 9.30 -33.98 -8.13
CA VAL A 303 10.25 -33.20 -7.34
C VAL A 303 11.24 -34.09 -6.58
N TYR A 304 11.22 -35.39 -6.85
CA TYR A 304 11.99 -36.38 -6.11
C TYR A 304 13.50 -36.10 -6.18
N HIS A 305 14.03 -35.80 -7.37
CA HIS A 305 15.45 -35.53 -7.54
C HIS A 305 15.91 -34.30 -6.76
N GLU A 306 15.14 -33.22 -6.83
CA GLU A 306 15.37 -32.00 -6.07
C GLU A 306 15.28 -32.27 -4.56
N ALA A 307 14.26 -32.99 -4.09
CA ALA A 307 14.12 -33.34 -2.68
C ALA A 307 15.32 -34.18 -2.16
N VAL A 308 15.82 -35.14 -2.95
CA VAL A 308 17.03 -35.91 -2.62
C VAL A 308 18.25 -34.99 -2.52
N ASN A 309 18.44 -34.09 -3.48
CA ASN A 309 19.57 -33.15 -3.48
C ASN A 309 19.55 -32.23 -2.25
N VAL A 310 18.38 -31.65 -1.94
CA VAL A 310 18.21 -30.79 -0.76
C VAL A 310 18.44 -31.57 0.53
N LYS A 311 17.97 -32.81 0.62
CA LYS A 311 18.21 -33.67 1.79
C LYS A 311 19.69 -34.02 1.96
N LEU A 312 20.39 -34.37 0.89
CA LEU A 312 21.84 -34.60 0.93
C LEU A 312 22.61 -33.36 1.37
N LEU A 313 22.21 -32.18 0.85
CA LEU A 313 22.79 -30.90 1.25
C LEU A 313 22.53 -30.59 2.72
N TRP A 314 21.32 -30.85 3.21
CA TRP A 314 20.93 -30.70 4.62
C TRP A 314 21.76 -31.60 5.54
N ASP A 315 21.84 -32.90 5.24
CA ASP A 315 22.56 -33.87 6.06
C ASP A 315 24.07 -33.60 6.04
N GLY A 316 24.62 -33.17 4.90
CA GLY A 316 26.00 -32.73 4.78
C GLY A 316 26.28 -31.44 5.56
N GLY A 317 25.41 -30.44 5.43
CA GLY A 317 25.51 -29.15 6.12
C GLY A 317 25.40 -29.29 7.64
N LYS A 318 24.58 -30.21 8.13
CA LYS A 318 24.37 -30.47 9.56
C LYS A 318 25.57 -31.18 10.24
N LYS A 319 26.50 -31.78 9.48
CA LYS A 319 27.71 -32.39 10.09
C LYS A 319 28.52 -31.34 10.84
N GLY A 320 28.65 -31.53 12.15
CA GLY A 320 29.36 -30.59 13.03
C GLY A 320 28.58 -29.31 13.38
N ARG A 321 27.28 -29.24 13.07
CA ARG A 321 26.39 -28.10 13.37
C ARG A 321 25.14 -28.57 14.10
N ASN A 322 24.59 -27.72 14.95
CA ASN A 322 23.33 -27.96 15.64
C ASN A 322 22.17 -27.36 14.84
N TRP A 323 21.69 -28.10 13.83
CA TRP A 323 20.58 -27.64 12.99
C TRP A 323 19.31 -28.45 13.21
N ASN A 324 18.19 -27.75 13.29
CA ASN A 324 16.86 -28.36 13.41
C ASN A 324 15.88 -27.73 12.43
N CYS A 325 14.96 -28.52 11.89
CA CYS A 325 13.85 -28.03 11.06
C CYS A 325 12.54 -28.16 11.83
N THR A 326 11.78 -27.07 11.92
CA THR A 326 10.53 -27.00 12.68
C THR A 326 9.41 -26.44 11.81
N HIS A 327 8.22 -27.02 11.98
CA HIS A 327 7.02 -26.53 11.32
C HIS A 327 6.39 -25.43 12.17
N VAL A 328 6.00 -24.34 11.51
CA VAL A 328 5.25 -23.25 12.13
C VAL A 328 3.97 -22.98 11.37
N GLY A 329 2.92 -22.57 12.07
CA GLY A 329 1.69 -22.13 11.42
C GLY A 329 1.95 -20.92 10.52
N ARG A 330 1.16 -20.78 9.45
CA ARG A 330 1.28 -19.67 8.48
C ARG A 330 1.19 -18.29 9.14
N GLU A 331 0.44 -18.19 10.23
CA GLU A 331 0.29 -16.98 11.05
C GLU A 331 1.58 -16.53 11.74
N ALA A 332 2.55 -17.43 11.92
CA ALA A 332 3.85 -17.11 12.52
C ALA A 332 4.93 -16.76 11.49
N ASN A 333 4.82 -17.24 10.24
CA ASN A 333 5.81 -17.05 9.18
C ASN A 333 5.52 -15.83 8.26
N VAL A 334 4.86 -14.80 8.80
CA VAL A 334 4.29 -13.69 8.01
C VAL A 334 5.35 -12.92 7.23
N LEU A 335 6.54 -12.74 7.82
CA LEU A 335 7.60 -11.93 7.23
C LEU A 335 8.21 -12.61 6.00
N ALA A 336 8.46 -13.92 6.08
CA ALA A 336 8.96 -14.69 4.96
C ALA A 336 7.90 -14.83 3.84
N ASP A 337 6.63 -15.07 4.18
CA ASP A 337 5.52 -15.07 3.21
C ASP A 337 5.40 -13.73 2.45
N LYS A 338 5.54 -12.59 3.16
CA LYS A 338 5.55 -11.25 2.54
C LYS A 338 6.74 -11.06 1.60
N MET A 339 7.95 -11.45 2.03
CA MET A 339 9.16 -11.38 1.22
C MET A 339 9.04 -12.23 -0.05
N ALA A 340 8.53 -13.46 0.06
CA ALA A 340 8.35 -14.36 -1.07
C ALA A 340 7.32 -13.82 -2.07
N LYS A 341 6.18 -13.30 -1.59
CA LYS A 341 5.17 -12.64 -2.43
C LYS A 341 5.72 -11.39 -3.13
N TYR A 342 6.52 -10.59 -2.41
CA TYR A 342 7.17 -9.42 -2.98
C TYR A 342 8.10 -9.83 -4.14
N ALA A 343 9.00 -10.78 -3.90
CA ALA A 343 9.94 -11.29 -4.90
C ALA A 343 9.23 -11.75 -6.18
N ARG A 344 8.15 -12.53 -6.03
CA ARG A 344 7.31 -12.99 -7.15
C ARG A 344 6.70 -11.82 -7.92
N SER A 345 6.16 -10.83 -7.20
CA SER A 345 5.44 -9.71 -7.81
C SER A 345 6.35 -8.73 -8.56
N THR A 346 7.61 -8.61 -8.13
CA THR A 346 8.58 -7.68 -8.71
C THR A 346 9.56 -8.35 -9.68
N GLY A 347 9.69 -9.67 -9.65
CA GLY A 347 10.65 -10.42 -10.46
C GLY A 347 12.10 -10.12 -10.08
N ILE A 348 12.38 -9.92 -8.78
CA ILE A 348 13.70 -9.51 -8.28
C ILE A 348 14.38 -10.69 -7.59
N GLU A 349 15.70 -10.78 -7.77
CA GLU A 349 16.60 -11.52 -6.90
C GLU A 349 17.50 -10.54 -6.13
N TYR A 350 17.59 -10.72 -4.81
CA TYR A 350 18.36 -9.84 -3.94
C TYR A 350 18.79 -10.53 -2.65
N VAL A 351 20.01 -10.22 -2.21
CA VAL A 351 20.55 -10.56 -0.89
C VAL A 351 20.79 -9.26 -0.14
N GLY A 352 20.30 -9.15 1.09
CA GLY A 352 20.48 -7.94 1.91
C GLY A 352 20.76 -8.22 3.38
N TYR A 353 21.26 -7.20 4.06
CA TYR A 353 21.66 -7.25 5.47
C TYR A 353 20.80 -6.33 6.37
N SER A 354 19.87 -5.59 5.77
CA SER A 354 18.94 -4.68 6.45
C SER A 354 17.61 -4.70 5.72
N PHE A 355 16.49 -4.66 6.44
CA PHE A 355 15.17 -4.65 5.81
C PHE A 355 15.03 -3.51 4.80
N PRO A 356 14.41 -3.76 3.64
CA PRO A 356 14.02 -2.68 2.73
C PRO A 356 13.07 -1.71 3.44
N ALA A 357 13.16 -0.42 3.14
CA ALA A 357 12.31 0.63 3.75
C ALA A 357 10.79 0.43 3.57
N PHE A 358 10.37 -0.47 2.68
CA PHE A 358 8.95 -0.83 2.53
C PHE A 358 8.48 -1.91 3.52
N MET A 359 9.40 -2.49 4.30
CA MET A 359 9.16 -3.54 5.30
C MET A 359 9.31 -3.08 6.75
N ASP A 360 9.46 -1.77 7.00
CA ASP A 360 9.56 -1.25 8.36
C ASP A 360 8.36 -1.73 9.21
N MET A 361 8.67 -2.55 10.22
CA MET A 361 7.74 -3.19 11.16
C MET A 361 7.22 -2.20 12.20
#